data_AF-A0A135SWF8-F1
#
_entry.id   AF-A0A135SWF8-F1
#
_cell.length_a   1.000
_cell.length_b   1.000
_cell.length_c   1.000
_cell.angle_alpha   90.00
_cell.angle_beta   90.00
_cell.angle_gamma   90.00
#
_symmetry.space_group_name_H-M   'P 1'
#
loop_
_entity.id
_entity.type
_entity.pdbx_description
1 polymer ?
#
loop_
_entity_poly.entity_id
_entity_poly.type
_entity_poly.pdbx_seq_one_letter_code
_entity_poly.pdbx_strand_id
1 'polypeptide(L)'
;MKASGILEHSSTTPTARDMLEIVYQTGYSKLKYWGFSYGTILGGVFAAMYPDKVERLVSDGNVDYREWFNSEHVNFIRDTDKVLFAFYEFCYQAGPEKCAFHGSTSEAIMGRFVDLLNALKRHPVIVPADPEEGPEVPMLVTYSKVMRLLSTTLYQPLEQFENFANIIAALEKKDGRPYFRRYNPSKPAPAPACAPQPVSPFEPPPGIVEGTGDAFPVIMCADHPAVSNMTLEEIQRETDGILELSPGTGATEVPYQMTCNQRTTRPRWRFSGPFEGKTSHPILFIANQADNITPLVSARNNSAGFPGSRLLVQNSFGHTTLAAPSECTRGHIRAYFQNGTLPEPDTKCEGDSHPFGPFAEAEVQFYQPSLFM
;
A
#
# COMPACT_ATOMS: atom_id res chain seq x y z
N MET A 1 -21.85 -21.77 12.86
CA MET A 1 -21.75 -20.59 13.76
C MET A 1 -23.08 -19.85 13.69
N LYS A 2 -23.73 -19.57 14.83
CA LYS A 2 -24.92 -18.70 14.86
C LYS A 2 -24.50 -17.33 14.31
N ALA A 3 -25.10 -16.90 13.21
CA ALA A 3 -24.70 -15.68 12.52
C ALA A 3 -24.99 -14.47 13.42
N SER A 4 -23.94 -13.85 13.95
CA SER A 4 -24.03 -12.61 14.75
C SER A 4 -24.57 -11.41 13.96
N GLY A 5 -24.80 -11.55 12.65
CA GLY A 5 -25.18 -10.46 11.75
C GLY A 5 -24.05 -9.46 11.49
N ILE A 6 -22.89 -9.62 12.14
CA ILE A 6 -21.82 -8.61 12.16
C ILE A 6 -21.31 -8.24 10.76
N LEU A 7 -21.24 -9.21 9.84
CA LEU A 7 -20.77 -9.01 8.48
C LEU A 7 -21.67 -8.05 7.67
N GLU A 8 -22.95 -7.93 8.02
CA GLU A 8 -23.87 -6.96 7.38
C GLU A 8 -23.64 -5.52 7.87
N HIS A 9 -22.74 -5.35 8.85
CA HIS A 9 -22.42 -4.07 9.49
C HIS A 9 -20.92 -3.73 9.40
N SER A 10 -20.16 -4.48 8.61
CA SER A 10 -18.70 -4.28 8.46
C SER A 10 -18.32 -3.43 7.25
N SER A 11 -19.23 -2.65 6.65
CA SER A 11 -18.88 -1.73 5.54
C SER A 11 -18.31 -0.40 6.05
N THR A 12 -17.79 0.41 5.13
CA THR A 12 -17.28 1.76 5.44
C THR A 12 -18.38 2.68 5.98
N THR A 13 -19.62 2.55 5.48
CA THR A 13 -20.75 3.41 5.87
C THR A 13 -21.09 3.38 7.38
N PRO A 14 -21.35 2.21 8.00
CA PRO A 14 -21.53 2.14 9.46
C PRO A 14 -20.28 2.58 10.21
N THR A 15 -19.08 2.26 9.70
CA THR A 15 -17.83 2.72 10.32
C THR A 15 -17.72 4.25 10.36
N ALA A 16 -18.14 4.96 9.30
CA ALA A 16 -18.20 6.42 9.29
C ALA A 16 -19.22 6.97 10.30
N ARG A 17 -20.33 6.26 10.54
CA ARG A 17 -21.26 6.59 11.63
C ARG A 17 -20.63 6.34 13.00
N ASP A 18 -19.85 5.27 13.16
CA ASP A 18 -19.12 5.00 14.41
C ASP A 18 -18.08 6.09 14.68
N MET A 19 -17.39 6.59 13.65
CA MET A 19 -16.52 7.77 13.77
C MET A 19 -17.28 9.00 14.29
N LEU A 20 -18.53 9.21 13.85
CA LEU A 20 -19.36 10.30 14.37
C LEU A 20 -19.73 10.09 15.84
N GLU A 21 -20.04 8.85 16.23
CA GLU A 21 -20.32 8.50 17.61
C GLU A 21 -19.08 8.71 18.50
N ILE A 22 -17.89 8.34 18.03
CA ILE A 22 -16.62 8.60 18.73
C ILE A 22 -16.44 10.11 18.96
N VAL A 23 -16.73 10.94 17.96
CA VAL A 23 -16.67 12.41 18.10
C VAL A 23 -17.60 12.89 19.22
N TYR A 24 -18.84 12.40 19.26
CA TYR A 24 -19.80 12.78 20.30
C TYR A 24 -19.39 12.30 21.70
N GLN A 25 -18.91 11.07 21.83
CA GLN A 25 -18.53 10.48 23.12
C GLN A 25 -17.24 11.06 23.69
N THR A 26 -16.37 11.58 22.83
CA THR A 26 -15.13 12.28 23.25
C THR A 26 -15.36 13.75 23.60
N GLY A 27 -16.58 14.27 23.42
CA GLY A 27 -16.93 15.66 23.72
C GLY A 27 -16.45 16.68 22.67
N TYR A 28 -15.88 16.23 21.55
CA TYR A 28 -15.53 17.12 20.44
C TYR A 28 -16.77 17.41 19.58
N SER A 29 -16.86 18.64 19.04
CA SER A 29 -17.96 19.01 18.15
C SER A 29 -17.80 18.51 16.71
N LYS A 30 -16.55 18.24 16.32
CA LYS A 30 -16.13 17.93 14.95
C LYS A 30 -14.89 17.00 14.97
N LEU A 31 -14.68 16.30 13.87
CA LEU A 31 -13.63 15.32 13.67
C LEU A 31 -12.30 15.99 13.26
N LYS A 32 -11.22 15.57 13.93
CA LYS A 32 -9.84 15.71 13.46
C LYS A 32 -9.34 14.32 13.08
N TYR A 33 -8.99 14.13 11.82
CA TYR A 33 -8.70 12.81 11.27
C TYR A 33 -7.53 12.85 10.30
N TRP A 34 -6.69 11.82 10.37
CA TRP A 34 -5.64 11.55 9.39
C TRP A 34 -5.84 10.12 8.90
N GLY A 35 -6.33 10.00 7.68
CA GLY A 35 -6.57 8.72 7.03
C GLY A 35 -5.43 8.37 6.09
N PHE A 36 -4.98 7.12 6.17
CA PHE A 36 -3.99 6.55 5.27
C PHE A 36 -4.62 5.43 4.46
N SER A 37 -4.33 5.33 3.15
CA SER A 37 -4.76 4.18 2.34
C SER A 37 -6.28 3.99 2.36
N TYR A 38 -6.80 2.79 2.68
CA TYR A 38 -8.24 2.58 2.94
C TYR A 38 -8.83 3.59 3.97
N GLY A 39 -8.03 4.10 4.90
CA GLY A 39 -8.43 5.19 5.78
C GLY A 39 -8.87 6.47 5.04
N THR A 40 -8.42 6.71 3.81
CA THR A 40 -8.94 7.79 2.96
C THR A 40 -10.36 7.53 2.49
N ILE A 41 -10.74 6.27 2.24
CA ILE A 41 -12.13 5.89 1.97
C ILE A 41 -13.02 6.24 3.18
N LEU A 42 -12.60 5.87 4.39
CA LEU A 42 -13.30 6.22 5.62
C LEU A 42 -13.45 7.74 5.80
N GLY A 43 -12.36 8.48 5.60
CA GLY A 43 -12.36 9.95 5.67
C GLY A 43 -13.27 10.59 4.62
N GLY A 44 -13.22 10.12 3.37
CA GLY A 44 -14.05 10.60 2.27
C GLY A 44 -15.54 10.34 2.50
N VAL A 45 -15.91 9.13 2.94
CA VAL A 45 -17.30 8.80 3.31
C VAL A 45 -17.78 9.66 4.46
N PHE A 46 -16.97 9.80 5.52
CA PHE A 46 -17.32 10.67 6.64
C PHE A 46 -17.52 12.12 6.19
N ALA A 47 -16.62 12.66 5.36
CA ALA A 47 -16.70 14.03 4.88
C ALA A 47 -17.91 14.28 3.98
N ALA A 48 -18.32 13.30 3.17
CA ALA A 48 -19.50 13.38 2.32
C ALA A 48 -20.81 13.23 3.12
N MET A 49 -20.85 12.32 4.11
CA MET A 49 -22.04 12.09 4.94
C MET A 49 -22.26 13.16 6.01
N TYR A 50 -21.17 13.68 6.58
CA TYR A 50 -21.17 14.60 7.72
C TYR A 50 -20.25 15.81 7.49
N PRO A 51 -20.44 16.59 6.40
CA PRO A 51 -19.52 17.66 6.02
C PRO A 51 -19.38 18.74 7.10
N ASP A 52 -20.44 19.01 7.87
CA ASP A 52 -20.44 19.98 8.97
C ASP A 52 -19.60 19.50 10.17
N LYS A 53 -19.32 18.19 10.26
CA LYS A 53 -18.55 17.54 11.32
C LYS A 53 -17.07 17.43 11.01
N VAL A 54 -16.57 17.98 9.91
CA VAL A 54 -15.13 17.96 9.58
C VAL A 54 -14.44 19.21 10.14
N GLU A 55 -13.50 19.04 11.07
CA GLU A 55 -12.63 20.13 11.56
C GLU A 55 -11.28 20.13 10.86
N ARG A 56 -10.59 18.99 10.83
CA ARG A 56 -9.32 18.79 10.14
C ARG A 56 -9.32 17.39 9.55
N LEU A 57 -9.11 17.28 8.25
CA LEU A 57 -9.04 15.99 7.58
C LEU A 57 -7.82 15.97 6.67
N VAL A 58 -6.85 15.13 7.00
CA VAL A 58 -5.74 14.78 6.11
C VAL A 58 -6.04 13.43 5.47
N SER A 59 -5.95 13.38 4.14
CA SER A 59 -6.22 12.20 3.33
C SER A 59 -4.95 11.84 2.57
N ASP A 60 -4.23 10.83 3.03
CA ASP A 60 -2.84 10.50 2.64
C ASP A 60 -2.75 9.12 1.98
N GLY A 61 -2.23 9.04 0.76
CA GLY A 61 -2.27 7.80 -0.05
C GLY A 61 -3.72 7.44 -0.38
N ASN A 62 -4.26 8.15 -1.37
CA ASN A 62 -5.70 8.20 -1.61
C ASN A 62 -6.19 7.06 -2.50
N VAL A 63 -7.04 6.19 -1.96
CA VAL A 63 -7.83 5.25 -2.77
C VAL A 63 -8.91 6.03 -3.52
N ASP A 64 -9.03 5.81 -4.83
CA ASP A 64 -10.03 6.48 -5.65
C ASP A 64 -11.46 6.10 -5.22
N TYR A 65 -12.25 7.09 -4.83
CA TYR A 65 -13.61 6.84 -4.33
C TYR A 65 -14.50 6.23 -5.40
N ARG A 66 -14.37 6.64 -6.67
CA ARG A 66 -15.23 6.09 -7.71
C ARG A 66 -14.86 4.65 -8.01
N GLU A 67 -13.58 4.32 -8.09
CA GLU A 67 -13.17 2.96 -8.38
C GLU A 67 -13.51 1.99 -7.23
N TRP A 68 -13.26 2.38 -5.97
CA TRP A 68 -13.56 1.56 -4.79
C TRP A 68 -15.04 1.17 -4.72
N PHE A 69 -15.93 2.14 -4.95
CA PHE A 69 -17.37 1.91 -4.84
C PHE A 69 -18.01 1.36 -6.12
N ASN A 70 -17.28 1.22 -7.24
CA ASN A 70 -17.78 0.67 -8.51
C ASN A 70 -17.03 -0.58 -9.01
N SER A 71 -16.15 -1.17 -8.19
CA SER A 71 -15.40 -2.40 -8.52
C SER A 71 -14.40 -2.27 -9.68
N GLU A 72 -13.91 -1.08 -10.01
CA GLU A 72 -12.96 -0.92 -11.13
C GLU A 72 -11.51 -1.24 -10.71
N HIS A 73 -11.06 -0.72 -9.56
CA HIS A 73 -9.72 -0.89 -8.95
C HIS A 73 -8.51 -0.82 -9.91
N VAL A 74 -8.61 -0.15 -11.05
CA VAL A 74 -7.51 -0.04 -12.04
C VAL A 74 -6.36 0.82 -11.51
N ASN A 75 -6.66 1.86 -10.74
CA ASN A 75 -5.66 2.75 -10.17
C ASN A 75 -4.74 2.03 -9.17
N PHE A 76 -5.15 0.91 -8.58
CA PHE A 76 -4.32 0.16 -7.62
C PHE A 76 -2.95 -0.27 -8.15
N ILE A 77 -2.81 -0.40 -9.48
CA ILE A 77 -1.56 -0.85 -10.12
C ILE A 77 -0.92 0.18 -11.05
N ARG A 78 -1.57 1.33 -11.24
CA ARG A 78 -1.22 2.27 -12.31
C ARG A 78 0.17 2.86 -12.18
N ASP A 79 0.64 3.08 -10.96
CA ASP A 79 1.97 3.64 -10.68
C ASP A 79 2.95 2.58 -10.14
N THR A 80 2.56 1.31 -10.00
CA THR A 80 3.43 0.22 -9.54
C THR A 80 4.73 0.18 -10.33
N ASP A 81 4.62 0.16 -11.65
CA ASP A 81 5.79 -0.01 -12.52
C ASP A 81 6.69 1.21 -12.47
N LYS A 82 6.17 2.41 -12.17
CA LYS A 82 7.01 3.59 -11.92
C LYS A 82 7.88 3.43 -10.69
N VAL A 83 7.34 2.85 -9.61
CA VAL A 83 8.11 2.55 -8.39
C VAL A 83 9.13 1.45 -8.65
N LEU A 84 8.78 0.43 -9.45
CA LEU A 84 9.72 -0.61 -9.86
C LEU A 84 10.85 -0.06 -10.76
N PHE A 85 10.54 0.82 -11.70
CA PHE A 85 11.58 1.47 -12.51
C PHE A 85 12.49 2.35 -11.67
N ALA A 86 11.96 3.01 -10.64
CA ALA A 86 12.77 3.73 -9.67
C ALA A 86 13.76 2.80 -8.94
N PHE A 87 13.38 1.55 -8.62
CA PHE A 87 14.34 0.57 -8.06
C PHE A 87 15.52 0.33 -8.99
N TYR A 88 15.28 0.12 -10.29
CA TYR A 88 16.38 -0.12 -11.25
C TYR A 88 17.29 1.09 -11.37
N GLU A 89 16.71 2.30 -11.43
CA GLU A 89 17.48 3.53 -11.55
C GLU A 89 18.30 3.81 -10.30
N PHE A 90 17.69 3.75 -9.12
CA PHE A 90 18.43 3.97 -7.86
C PHE A 90 19.49 2.89 -7.63
N CYS A 91 19.21 1.62 -7.95
CA CYS A 91 20.21 0.56 -7.84
C CYS A 91 21.40 0.77 -8.79
N TYR A 92 21.15 1.26 -10.02
CA TYR A 92 22.21 1.63 -10.97
C TYR A 92 23.06 2.79 -10.43
N GLN A 93 22.41 3.90 -10.03
CA GLN A 93 23.09 5.09 -9.51
C GLN A 93 23.88 4.80 -8.23
N ALA A 94 23.40 3.89 -7.38
CA ALA A 94 24.05 3.52 -6.14
C ALA A 94 25.40 2.81 -6.34
N GLY A 95 25.61 2.18 -7.50
CA GLY A 95 26.82 1.42 -7.81
C GLY A 95 26.89 0.04 -7.12
N PRO A 96 27.88 -0.78 -7.48
CA PRO A 96 28.01 -2.17 -7.02
C PRO A 96 28.37 -2.30 -5.53
N GLU A 97 28.88 -1.24 -4.92
CA GLU A 97 29.20 -1.23 -3.48
C GLU A 97 27.94 -1.13 -2.60
N LYS A 98 26.89 -0.50 -3.11
CA LYS A 98 25.64 -0.27 -2.36
C LYS A 98 24.46 -1.10 -2.85
N CYS A 99 24.39 -1.41 -4.15
CA CYS A 99 23.38 -2.31 -4.68
C CYS A 99 23.97 -3.67 -5.07
N ALA A 100 23.67 -4.72 -4.31
CA ALA A 100 24.14 -6.08 -4.61
C ALA A 100 23.62 -6.64 -5.94
N PHE A 101 22.53 -6.07 -6.47
CA PHE A 101 21.94 -6.41 -7.77
C PHE A 101 22.32 -5.43 -8.89
N HIS A 102 23.39 -4.63 -8.70
CA HIS A 102 23.85 -3.65 -9.66
C HIS A 102 24.17 -4.24 -11.04
N GLY A 103 23.85 -3.50 -12.10
CA GLY A 103 24.15 -3.81 -13.49
C GLY A 103 24.75 -2.59 -14.20
N SER A 104 25.23 -2.77 -15.43
CA SER A 104 25.89 -1.69 -16.18
C SER A 104 24.97 -0.52 -16.58
N THR A 105 23.65 -0.75 -16.61
CA THR A 105 22.59 0.25 -16.82
C THR A 105 21.34 -0.18 -16.05
N SER A 106 20.36 0.72 -15.87
CA SER A 106 19.07 0.37 -15.24
C SER A 106 18.29 -0.66 -16.07
N GLU A 107 18.38 -0.65 -17.40
CA GLU A 107 17.77 -1.67 -18.27
C GLU A 107 18.44 -3.03 -18.12
N ALA A 108 19.76 -3.08 -17.88
CA ALA A 108 20.45 -4.34 -17.60
C ALA A 108 19.99 -4.96 -16.26
N ILE A 109 19.70 -4.13 -15.26
CA ILE A 109 19.14 -4.57 -13.96
C ILE A 109 17.72 -5.11 -14.17
N MET A 110 16.89 -4.41 -14.95
CA MET A 110 15.55 -4.86 -15.32
C MET A 110 15.59 -6.22 -16.02
N GLY A 111 16.44 -6.37 -17.04
CA GLY A 111 16.59 -7.63 -17.79
C GLY A 111 16.98 -8.80 -16.88
N ARG A 112 17.94 -8.59 -15.97
CA ARG A 112 18.34 -9.60 -14.98
C ARG A 112 17.20 -10.01 -14.06
N PHE A 113 16.40 -9.05 -13.60
CA PHE A 113 15.25 -9.35 -12.75
C PHE A 113 14.18 -10.16 -13.51
N VAL A 114 13.89 -9.81 -14.76
CA VAL A 114 12.98 -10.58 -15.63
C VAL A 114 13.48 -12.01 -15.85
N ASP A 115 14.78 -12.18 -16.10
CA ASP A 115 15.39 -13.50 -16.27
C ASP A 115 15.31 -14.34 -14.99
N LEU A 116 15.57 -13.73 -13.82
CA LEU A 116 15.39 -14.39 -12.52
C LEU A 116 13.95 -14.86 -12.33
N LEU A 117 12.97 -14.00 -12.60
CA LEU A 117 11.56 -14.35 -12.47
C LEU A 117 11.16 -15.51 -13.42
N ASN A 118 11.65 -15.50 -14.66
CA ASN A 118 11.43 -16.57 -15.62
C ASN A 118 12.07 -17.89 -15.19
N ALA A 119 13.28 -17.84 -14.61
CA ALA A 119 13.94 -19.01 -14.06
C ALA A 119 13.14 -19.59 -12.88
N LEU A 120 12.67 -18.75 -11.95
CA LEU A 120 11.89 -19.17 -10.77
C LEU A 120 10.55 -19.81 -11.10
N LYS A 121 9.95 -19.52 -12.28
CA LYS A 121 8.74 -20.19 -12.76
C LYS A 121 8.97 -21.68 -13.05
N ARG A 122 10.18 -22.06 -13.47
CA ARG A 122 10.53 -23.45 -13.83
C ARG A 122 11.34 -24.16 -12.74
N HIS A 123 12.19 -23.41 -12.06
CA HIS A 123 13.15 -23.91 -11.09
C HIS A 123 13.14 -23.02 -9.83
N PRO A 124 12.23 -23.26 -8.88
CA PRO A 124 12.23 -22.53 -7.61
C PRO A 124 13.53 -22.79 -6.84
N VAL A 125 13.98 -21.80 -6.06
CA VAL A 125 15.18 -21.94 -5.24
C VAL A 125 14.83 -22.70 -3.95
N ILE A 126 15.62 -23.72 -3.62
CA ILE A 126 15.43 -24.50 -2.39
C ILE A 126 16.25 -23.85 -1.28
N VAL A 127 15.62 -23.60 -0.13
CA VAL A 127 16.29 -23.32 1.14
C VAL A 127 16.37 -24.64 1.91
N PRO A 128 17.55 -25.25 2.05
CA PRO A 128 17.71 -26.48 2.81
C PRO A 128 17.27 -26.29 4.26
N ALA A 129 16.83 -27.37 4.89
CA ALA A 129 16.62 -27.36 6.33
C ALA A 129 17.95 -27.12 7.05
N ASP A 130 17.94 -26.21 8.00
CA ASP A 130 19.13 -25.81 8.75
C ASP A 130 18.70 -25.32 10.14
N PRO A 131 19.13 -25.98 11.24
CA PRO A 131 18.72 -25.63 12.59
C PRO A 131 19.08 -24.20 13.01
N GLU A 132 20.20 -23.66 12.50
CA GLU A 132 20.75 -22.38 12.93
C GLU A 132 20.32 -21.25 11.99
N GLU A 133 20.39 -21.47 10.68
CA GLU A 133 20.29 -20.41 9.69
C GLU A 133 19.14 -20.58 8.66
N GLY A 134 18.33 -21.64 8.79
CA GLY A 134 17.31 -21.98 7.80
C GLY A 134 16.00 -22.49 8.41
N PRO A 135 15.06 -22.95 7.56
CA PRO A 135 13.80 -23.51 8.00
C PRO A 135 14.00 -24.88 8.68
N GLU A 136 13.03 -25.32 9.47
CA GLU A 136 13.05 -26.66 10.07
C GLU A 136 12.92 -27.79 9.03
N VAL A 137 12.21 -27.50 7.94
CA VAL A 137 12.05 -28.39 6.79
C VAL A 137 12.38 -27.61 5.51
N PRO A 138 12.88 -28.25 4.43
CA PRO A 138 13.24 -27.53 3.23
C PRO A 138 12.09 -26.68 2.69
N MET A 139 12.38 -25.43 2.33
CA MET A 139 11.39 -24.48 1.83
C MET A 139 11.71 -24.10 0.39
N LEU A 140 10.68 -23.92 -0.44
CA LEU A 140 10.82 -23.35 -1.78
C LEU A 140 10.63 -21.83 -1.76
N VAL A 141 11.53 -21.10 -2.40
CA VAL A 141 11.33 -19.71 -2.84
C VAL A 141 10.86 -19.77 -4.29
N THR A 142 9.56 -19.53 -4.49
CA THR A 142 8.87 -19.60 -5.78
C THR A 142 8.76 -18.22 -6.42
N TYR A 143 8.42 -18.19 -7.72
CA TYR A 143 8.02 -16.96 -8.41
C TYR A 143 6.98 -16.15 -7.60
N SER A 144 5.90 -16.78 -7.14
CA SER A 144 4.84 -16.10 -6.37
C SER A 144 5.34 -15.47 -5.07
N LYS A 145 6.29 -16.12 -4.39
CA LYS A 145 6.94 -15.59 -3.18
C LYS A 145 7.79 -14.35 -3.49
N VAL A 146 8.52 -14.34 -4.60
CA VAL A 146 9.30 -13.17 -5.03
C VAL A 146 8.39 -12.03 -5.49
N MET A 147 7.28 -12.31 -6.18
CA MET A 147 6.29 -11.28 -6.53
C MET A 147 5.64 -10.65 -5.29
N ARG A 148 5.37 -11.46 -4.25
CA ARG A 148 4.86 -10.93 -2.98
C ARG A 148 5.91 -10.08 -2.26
N LEU A 149 7.17 -10.50 -2.26
CA LEU A 149 8.29 -9.70 -1.74
C LEU A 149 8.42 -8.38 -2.49
N LEU A 150 8.33 -8.40 -3.83
CA LEU A 150 8.35 -7.20 -4.67
C LEU A 150 7.22 -6.24 -4.26
N SER A 151 5.98 -6.72 -4.20
CA SER A 151 4.82 -5.92 -3.76
C SER A 151 5.07 -5.22 -2.41
N THR A 152 5.61 -5.93 -1.41
CA THR A 152 5.97 -5.32 -0.11
C THR A 152 7.16 -4.36 -0.18
N THR A 153 8.07 -4.57 -1.13
CA THR A 153 9.25 -3.72 -1.33
C THR A 153 8.84 -2.38 -1.93
N LEU A 154 7.96 -2.39 -2.94
CA LEU A 154 7.45 -1.18 -3.58
C LEU A 154 6.62 -0.31 -2.62
N TYR A 155 6.03 -0.93 -1.59
CA TYR A 155 5.28 -0.24 -0.54
C TYR A 155 6.16 0.69 0.32
N GLN A 156 7.42 0.32 0.56
CA GLN A 156 8.39 1.05 1.39
C GLN A 156 9.79 1.08 0.72
N PRO A 157 9.95 1.79 -0.41
CA PRO A 157 11.18 1.76 -1.21
C PRO A 157 12.45 2.11 -0.44
N LEU A 158 12.36 3.19 0.35
CA LEU A 158 13.50 3.74 1.06
C LEU A 158 14.13 2.73 2.04
N GLU A 159 13.29 1.95 2.72
CA GLU A 159 13.75 0.93 3.67
C GLU A 159 14.08 -0.42 3.00
N GLN A 160 13.34 -0.79 1.94
CA GLN A 160 13.33 -2.18 1.46
C GLN A 160 14.20 -2.42 0.23
N PHE A 161 14.54 -1.40 -0.57
CA PHE A 161 15.26 -1.61 -1.83
C PHE A 161 16.63 -2.29 -1.66
N GLU A 162 17.38 -1.93 -0.63
CA GLU A 162 18.68 -2.56 -0.37
C GLU A 162 18.53 -4.04 0.03
N ASN A 163 17.58 -4.34 0.92
CA ASN A 163 17.29 -5.72 1.30
C ASN A 163 16.79 -6.54 0.11
N PHE A 164 15.92 -5.95 -0.72
CA PHE A 164 15.40 -6.57 -1.93
C PHE A 164 16.52 -6.90 -2.91
N ALA A 165 17.41 -5.95 -3.22
CA ALA A 165 18.57 -6.15 -4.08
C ALA A 165 19.46 -7.30 -3.58
N ASN A 166 19.74 -7.36 -2.28
CA ASN A 166 20.49 -8.45 -1.67
C ASN A 166 19.80 -9.82 -1.85
N ILE A 167 18.48 -9.89 -1.64
CA ILE A 167 17.72 -11.12 -1.79
C ILE A 167 17.74 -11.60 -3.24
N ILE A 168 17.40 -10.75 -4.20
CA ILE A 168 17.31 -11.17 -5.61
C ILE A 168 18.69 -11.53 -6.19
N ALA A 169 19.76 -10.86 -5.75
CA ALA A 169 21.14 -11.22 -6.11
C ALA A 169 21.56 -12.60 -5.57
N ALA A 170 21.10 -12.96 -4.36
CA ALA A 170 21.35 -14.28 -3.80
C ALA A 170 20.54 -15.37 -4.52
N LEU A 171 19.30 -15.06 -4.90
CA LEU A 171 18.45 -16.00 -5.64
C LEU A 171 19.02 -16.34 -7.03
N GLU A 172 19.66 -15.41 -7.74
CA GLU A 172 20.41 -15.71 -8.97
C GLU A 172 21.50 -16.76 -8.75
N LYS A 173 22.12 -16.76 -7.56
CA LYS A 173 23.13 -17.73 -7.14
C LYS A 173 22.53 -18.99 -6.51
N LYS A 174 21.21 -19.17 -6.62
CA LYS A 174 20.43 -20.26 -6.00
C LYS A 174 20.54 -20.31 -4.47
N ASP A 175 20.78 -19.17 -3.83
CA ASP A 175 20.75 -19.04 -2.38
C ASP A 175 19.47 -18.33 -1.92
N GLY A 176 18.58 -19.09 -1.28
CA GLY A 176 17.32 -18.57 -0.72
C GLY A 176 17.39 -18.21 0.76
N ARG A 177 18.56 -18.31 1.42
CA ARG A 177 18.70 -17.98 2.85
C ARG A 177 18.38 -16.51 3.15
N PRO A 178 18.78 -15.51 2.33
CA PRO A 178 18.41 -14.12 2.58
C PRO A 178 16.88 -13.90 2.56
N TYR A 179 16.17 -14.54 1.62
CA TYR A 179 14.70 -14.52 1.58
C TYR A 179 14.12 -15.11 2.87
N PHE A 180 14.62 -16.27 3.31
CA PHE A 180 14.12 -16.92 4.54
C PHE A 180 14.30 -16.05 5.79
N ARG A 181 15.49 -15.44 5.97
CA ARG A 181 15.80 -14.56 7.11
C ARG A 181 14.87 -13.35 7.18
N ARG A 182 14.49 -12.77 6.03
CA ARG A 182 13.58 -11.62 5.96
C ARG A 182 12.19 -11.88 6.55
N TYR A 183 11.68 -13.11 6.43
CA TYR A 183 10.37 -13.51 6.98
C TYR A 183 10.46 -14.21 8.34
N ASN A 184 11.68 -14.56 8.79
CA ASN A 184 11.92 -15.23 10.06
C ASN A 184 13.06 -14.53 10.81
N PRO A 185 12.91 -13.24 11.16
CA PRO A 185 13.95 -12.50 11.89
C PRO A 185 14.19 -13.06 13.29
N SER A 186 13.20 -13.78 13.83
CA SER A 186 13.15 -14.33 15.20
C SER A 186 13.63 -15.78 15.33
N LYS A 187 14.50 -16.27 14.43
CA LYS A 187 15.45 -17.34 14.78
C LYS A 187 16.76 -16.65 15.16
N PRO A 188 16.95 -16.25 16.43
CA PRO A 188 18.22 -15.71 16.90
C PRO A 188 19.17 -16.90 17.12
N ALA A 189 20.48 -16.61 17.19
CA ALA A 189 21.41 -17.51 17.86
C ALA A 189 20.83 -17.95 19.23
N PRO A 190 21.05 -19.19 19.68
CA PRO A 190 20.38 -19.72 20.87
C PRO A 190 20.73 -18.86 22.09
N ALA A 191 19.78 -18.05 22.57
CA ALA A 191 19.83 -17.42 23.89
C ALA A 191 18.92 -18.20 24.86
N PRO A 192 19.25 -18.26 26.17
CA PRO A 192 18.77 -19.32 27.04
C PRO A 192 17.28 -19.18 27.42
N ALA A 193 16.60 -20.32 27.48
CA ALA A 193 15.15 -20.50 27.67
C ALA A 193 14.55 -20.05 29.03
N CYS A 194 15.13 -19.10 29.75
CA CYS A 194 14.70 -18.76 31.12
C CYS A 194 14.73 -17.25 31.46
N ALA A 195 13.92 -16.44 30.78
CA ALA A 195 13.56 -15.11 31.28
C ALA A 195 12.04 -14.95 31.32
N PRO A 196 11.38 -15.02 32.48
CA PRO A 196 9.97 -14.67 32.61
C PRO A 196 9.81 -13.14 32.58
N GLN A 197 8.94 -12.63 31.69
CA GLN A 197 8.45 -11.25 31.73
C GLN A 197 7.07 -11.25 32.41
N PRO A 198 6.89 -10.57 33.56
CA PRO A 198 5.58 -10.40 34.16
C PRO A 198 4.78 -9.32 33.41
N VAL A 199 3.58 -9.64 32.92
CA VAL A 199 2.69 -8.68 32.25
C VAL A 199 1.69 -8.13 33.27
N SER A 200 1.57 -6.81 33.35
CA SER A 200 0.64 -6.12 34.25
C SER A 200 -0.82 -6.28 33.80
N PRO A 201 -1.81 -6.47 34.69
CA PRO A 201 -3.23 -6.47 34.32
C PRO A 201 -3.77 -5.08 33.89
N PHE A 202 -2.93 -4.03 33.97
CA PHE A 202 -3.24 -2.68 33.49
C PHE A 202 -2.55 -2.35 32.16
N GLU A 203 -1.75 -3.26 31.61
CA GLU A 203 -1.16 -3.12 30.28
C GLU A 203 -2.03 -3.87 29.25
N PRO A 204 -2.28 -3.32 28.06
CA PRO A 204 -3.02 -4.01 27.01
C PRO A 204 -2.32 -5.33 26.64
N PRO A 205 -3.07 -6.37 26.23
CA PRO A 205 -2.48 -7.68 25.94
C PRO A 205 -1.38 -7.58 24.89
N PRO A 206 -0.33 -8.42 24.95
CA PRO A 206 0.71 -8.46 23.94
C PRO A 206 0.08 -8.96 22.64
N GLY A 207 -0.21 -8.02 21.75
CA GLY A 207 -0.83 -8.27 20.45
C GLY A 207 -2.35 -8.23 20.49
N ILE A 208 -2.93 -7.05 20.26
CA ILE A 208 -4.10 -7.02 19.39
C ILE A 208 -3.60 -7.65 18.08
N VAL A 209 -4.14 -8.80 17.71
CA VAL A 209 -3.94 -9.35 16.36
C VAL A 209 -4.71 -8.41 15.43
N GLU A 210 -4.07 -7.30 15.05
CA GLU A 210 -4.64 -6.30 14.14
C GLU A 210 -5.02 -6.99 12.84
N GLY A 211 -6.32 -7.09 12.58
CA GLY A 211 -6.90 -7.54 11.31
C GLY A 211 -6.56 -8.99 10.91
N THR A 212 -7.57 -9.86 10.82
CA THR A 212 -7.39 -11.08 10.02
C THR A 212 -7.39 -10.73 8.54
N GLY A 213 -6.73 -11.54 7.71
CA GLY A 213 -6.80 -11.41 6.25
C GLY A 213 -8.24 -11.45 5.70
N ASP A 214 -9.20 -11.92 6.48
CA ASP A 214 -10.62 -11.99 6.13
C ASP A 214 -11.33 -10.62 6.21
N ALA A 215 -10.87 -9.70 7.06
CA ALA A 215 -11.58 -8.44 7.30
C ALA A 215 -11.60 -7.55 6.05
N PHE A 216 -10.47 -7.45 5.34
CA PHE A 216 -10.34 -6.57 4.19
C PHE A 216 -11.27 -6.98 3.02
N PRO A 217 -11.27 -8.24 2.54
CA PRO A 217 -12.28 -8.71 1.58
C PRO A 217 -13.71 -8.51 2.09
N VAL A 218 -13.92 -8.65 3.41
CA VAL A 218 -15.24 -8.48 4.01
C VAL A 218 -15.77 -7.07 3.83
N ILE A 219 -14.94 -6.07 4.10
CA ILE A 219 -15.26 -4.65 4.01
C ILE A 219 -15.39 -4.24 2.53
N MET A 220 -14.39 -4.57 1.71
CA MET A 220 -14.31 -4.17 0.30
C MET A 220 -15.55 -4.59 -0.49
N CYS A 221 -15.96 -5.87 -0.42
CA CYS A 221 -17.15 -6.31 -1.18
C CYS A 221 -18.47 -5.79 -0.61
N ALA A 222 -18.47 -5.30 0.64
CA ALA A 222 -19.65 -4.68 1.20
C ALA A 222 -19.84 -3.25 0.64
N ASP A 223 -18.75 -2.54 0.34
CA ASP A 223 -18.81 -1.15 -0.13
C ASP A 223 -19.28 -1.01 -1.59
N HIS A 224 -18.93 -1.94 -2.48
CA HIS A 224 -19.33 -1.89 -3.89
C HIS A 224 -20.61 -2.70 -4.20
N PRO A 225 -21.27 -2.51 -5.36
CA PRO A 225 -22.43 -3.30 -5.80
C PRO A 225 -22.19 -4.81 -5.80
N ALA A 226 -23.27 -5.60 -5.81
CA ALA A 226 -23.13 -7.04 -5.86
C ALA A 226 -22.49 -7.48 -7.18
N VAL A 227 -21.39 -8.22 -7.08
CA VAL A 227 -20.76 -8.90 -8.21
C VAL A 227 -21.17 -10.37 -8.13
N SER A 228 -21.97 -10.80 -9.09
CA SER A 228 -22.50 -12.16 -9.14
C SER A 228 -22.51 -12.65 -10.58
N ASN A 229 -22.34 -13.97 -10.75
CA ASN A 229 -22.47 -14.65 -12.04
C ASN A 229 -21.43 -14.26 -13.09
N MET A 230 -20.24 -13.84 -12.67
CA MET A 230 -19.13 -13.67 -13.60
C MET A 230 -18.81 -15.00 -14.29
N THR A 231 -18.72 -14.99 -15.61
CA THR A 231 -18.30 -16.17 -16.38
C THR A 231 -16.79 -16.35 -16.30
N LEU A 232 -16.30 -17.55 -16.63
CA LEU A 232 -14.85 -17.79 -16.68
C LEU A 232 -14.18 -16.90 -17.74
N GLU A 233 -14.85 -16.61 -18.85
CA GLU A 233 -14.35 -15.72 -19.90
C GLU A 233 -14.25 -14.27 -19.44
N GLU A 234 -15.19 -13.80 -18.60
CA GLU A 234 -15.13 -12.45 -18.01
C GLU A 234 -13.98 -12.34 -17.01
N ILE A 235 -13.85 -13.33 -16.13
CA ILE A 235 -12.73 -13.43 -15.17
C ILE A 235 -11.38 -13.43 -15.90
N GLN A 236 -11.27 -14.20 -16.99
CA GLN A 236 -10.05 -14.25 -17.80
C GLN A 236 -9.74 -12.89 -18.42
N ARG A 237 -10.73 -12.22 -19.02
CA ARG A 237 -10.56 -10.89 -19.64
C ARG A 237 -10.10 -9.84 -18.63
N GLU A 238 -10.71 -9.80 -17.44
CA GLU A 238 -10.30 -8.87 -16.38
C GLU A 238 -8.89 -9.17 -15.87
N THR A 239 -8.57 -10.46 -15.70
CA THR A 239 -7.23 -10.90 -15.30
C THR A 239 -6.18 -10.45 -16.33
N ASP A 240 -6.45 -10.67 -17.62
CA ASP A 240 -5.54 -10.27 -18.70
C ASP A 240 -5.34 -8.74 -18.71
N GLY A 241 -6.41 -7.97 -18.55
CA GLY A 241 -6.32 -6.51 -18.45
C GLY A 241 -5.45 -6.03 -17.28
N ILE A 242 -5.60 -6.63 -16.09
CA ILE A 242 -4.79 -6.30 -14.91
C ILE A 242 -3.31 -6.68 -15.12
N LEU A 243 -3.04 -7.82 -15.76
CA LEU A 243 -1.69 -8.28 -16.06
C LEU A 243 -1.00 -7.43 -17.13
N GLU A 244 -1.76 -6.94 -18.12
CA GLU A 244 -1.26 -6.00 -19.14
C GLU A 244 -0.93 -4.63 -18.54
N LEU A 245 -1.72 -4.17 -17.57
CA LEU A 245 -1.52 -2.87 -16.91
C LEU A 245 -0.26 -2.80 -16.04
N SER A 246 0.10 -3.89 -15.37
CA SER A 246 1.34 -3.99 -14.59
C SER A 246 1.88 -5.41 -14.61
N PRO A 247 2.92 -5.69 -15.40
CA PRO A 247 3.69 -6.92 -15.30
C PRO A 247 4.37 -7.06 -13.92
N GLY A 248 4.64 -5.93 -13.25
CA GLY A 248 5.32 -5.87 -11.96
C GLY A 248 4.52 -6.45 -10.80
N THR A 249 3.27 -6.04 -10.60
CA THR A 249 2.43 -6.58 -9.51
C THR A 249 0.99 -6.84 -9.88
N GLY A 250 0.57 -6.75 -11.16
CA GLY A 250 -0.81 -7.01 -11.57
C GLY A 250 -1.34 -8.35 -11.06
N ALA A 251 -0.51 -9.40 -11.12
CA ALA A 251 -0.88 -10.73 -10.62
C ALA A 251 -1.21 -10.78 -9.11
N THR A 252 -0.68 -9.85 -8.30
CA THR A 252 -1.02 -9.79 -6.86
C THR A 252 -2.36 -9.11 -6.60
N GLU A 253 -2.87 -8.34 -7.56
CA GLU A 253 -4.13 -7.59 -7.41
C GLU A 253 -5.36 -8.34 -7.95
N VAL A 254 -5.17 -9.28 -8.88
CA VAL A 254 -6.25 -10.13 -9.42
C VAL A 254 -7.16 -10.73 -8.34
N PRO A 255 -6.64 -11.28 -7.21
CA PRO A 255 -7.49 -11.82 -6.15
C PRO A 255 -8.49 -10.81 -5.55
N TYR A 256 -8.18 -9.51 -5.52
CA TYR A 256 -9.09 -8.51 -4.96
C TYR A 256 -10.36 -8.34 -5.81
N GLN A 257 -10.23 -8.37 -7.14
CA GLN A 257 -11.40 -8.34 -8.01
C GLN A 257 -12.24 -9.61 -7.89
N MET A 258 -11.58 -10.76 -7.73
CA MET A 258 -12.25 -12.05 -7.69
C MET A 258 -12.89 -12.38 -6.34
N THR A 259 -12.36 -11.83 -5.24
CA THR A 259 -12.78 -12.23 -3.88
C THR A 259 -14.23 -11.89 -3.56
N CYS A 260 -14.84 -11.01 -4.35
CA CYS A 260 -16.21 -10.53 -4.14
C CYS A 260 -17.26 -11.30 -4.93
N ASN A 261 -16.86 -12.11 -5.90
CA ASN A 261 -17.78 -12.90 -6.71
C ASN A 261 -18.55 -13.89 -5.84
N GLN A 262 -19.86 -14.00 -6.07
CA GLN A 262 -20.78 -14.90 -5.36
C GLN A 262 -20.93 -14.63 -3.85
N ARG A 263 -20.46 -13.47 -3.36
CA ARG A 263 -20.59 -13.13 -1.94
C ARG A 263 -22.03 -12.72 -1.62
N THR A 264 -22.71 -13.56 -0.83
CA THR A 264 -24.14 -13.40 -0.52
C THR A 264 -24.43 -12.45 0.63
N THR A 265 -23.48 -12.26 1.56
CA THR A 265 -23.64 -11.32 2.65
C THR A 265 -23.48 -9.89 2.15
N ARG A 266 -24.50 -9.06 2.36
CA ARG A 266 -24.56 -7.67 1.91
C ARG A 266 -24.73 -6.73 3.09
N PRO A 267 -24.20 -5.49 3.02
CA PRO A 267 -24.37 -4.57 4.12
C PRO A 267 -25.82 -4.13 4.25
N ARG A 268 -26.24 -3.82 5.48
CA ARG A 268 -27.54 -3.18 5.75
C ARG A 268 -27.61 -1.74 5.23
N TRP A 269 -26.47 -1.05 5.27
CA TRP A 269 -26.35 0.34 4.86
C TRP A 269 -25.15 0.51 3.94
N ARG A 270 -25.36 1.24 2.85
CA ARG A 270 -24.34 1.54 1.86
C ARG A 270 -24.51 2.95 1.36
N PHE A 271 -23.53 3.79 1.62
CA PHE A 271 -23.38 5.09 0.99
C PHE A 271 -22.68 4.90 -0.35
N SER A 272 -23.32 5.35 -1.44
CA SER A 272 -22.81 5.16 -2.81
C SER A 272 -22.40 6.48 -3.47
N GLY A 273 -22.17 7.50 -2.65
CA GLY A 273 -21.92 8.86 -3.09
C GLY A 273 -23.17 9.72 -3.24
N PRO A 274 -23.02 10.94 -3.81
CA PRO A 274 -21.76 11.44 -4.37
C PRO A 274 -20.71 11.67 -3.26
N PHE A 275 -19.44 11.37 -3.57
CA PHE A 275 -18.31 11.57 -2.64
C PHE A 275 -17.78 13.00 -2.77
N GLU A 276 -18.69 13.95 -2.59
CA GLU A 276 -18.45 15.38 -2.81
C GLU A 276 -19.18 16.20 -1.75
N GLY A 277 -18.71 17.41 -1.48
CA GLY A 277 -19.38 18.29 -0.54
C GLY A 277 -18.49 19.40 0.01
N LYS A 278 -19.13 20.50 0.45
CA LYS A 278 -18.44 21.58 1.15
C LYS A 278 -18.34 21.26 2.63
N THR A 279 -17.16 20.85 3.07
CA THR A 279 -16.86 20.58 4.48
C THR A 279 -16.74 21.86 5.31
N SER A 280 -16.93 21.74 6.62
CA SER A 280 -16.75 22.82 7.61
C SER A 280 -15.36 23.46 7.55
N HIS A 281 -14.33 22.64 7.29
CA HIS A 281 -12.98 23.09 6.97
C HIS A 281 -12.47 22.31 5.76
N PRO A 282 -11.78 22.94 4.79
CA PRO A 282 -11.38 22.22 3.59
C PRO A 282 -10.33 21.14 3.88
N ILE A 283 -10.37 20.06 3.10
CA ILE A 283 -9.56 18.85 3.28
C ILE A 283 -8.14 19.07 2.73
N LEU A 284 -7.14 18.50 3.42
CA LEU A 284 -5.78 18.37 2.90
C LEU A 284 -5.59 16.97 2.30
N PHE A 285 -5.49 16.88 0.99
CA PHE A 285 -5.11 15.65 0.29
C PHE A 285 -3.59 15.60 0.15
N ILE A 286 -3.01 14.42 0.35
CA ILE A 286 -1.57 14.18 0.16
C ILE A 286 -1.37 12.94 -0.69
N ALA A 287 -0.46 13.04 -1.64
CA ALA A 287 -0.04 11.91 -2.45
C ALA A 287 1.45 11.97 -2.75
N ASN A 288 2.06 10.80 -2.87
CA ASN A 288 3.41 10.69 -3.37
C ASN A 288 3.41 10.85 -4.89
N GLN A 289 4.56 11.24 -5.45
CA GLN A 289 4.79 11.36 -6.88
C GLN A 289 4.52 10.04 -7.62
N ALA A 290 4.90 8.92 -7.01
CA ALA A 290 4.50 7.58 -7.43
C ALA A 290 4.24 6.68 -6.21
N ASP A 291 3.03 6.16 -6.14
CA ASP A 291 2.56 5.27 -5.07
C ASP A 291 2.04 4.00 -5.73
N ASN A 292 2.59 2.84 -5.33
CA ASN A 292 2.30 1.56 -5.98
C ASN A 292 0.90 0.99 -5.65
N ILE A 293 0.07 1.70 -4.86
CA ILE A 293 -1.28 1.29 -4.48
C ILE A 293 -2.28 2.43 -4.67
N THR A 294 -1.90 3.65 -4.32
CA THR A 294 -2.79 4.83 -4.34
C THR A 294 -2.19 5.96 -5.16
N PRO A 295 -2.21 5.87 -6.50
CA PRO A 295 -1.46 6.76 -7.38
C PRO A 295 -1.95 8.21 -7.26
N LEU A 296 -1.10 9.15 -7.67
CA LEU A 296 -1.36 10.59 -7.58
C LEU A 296 -2.68 11.00 -8.26
N VAL A 297 -3.10 10.30 -9.30
CA VAL A 297 -4.38 10.55 -9.99
C VAL A 297 -5.59 10.35 -9.08
N SER A 298 -5.55 9.39 -8.16
CA SER A 298 -6.65 9.11 -7.24
C SER A 298 -6.84 10.26 -6.25
N ALA A 299 -5.75 10.85 -5.76
CA ALA A 299 -5.82 12.05 -4.92
C ALA A 299 -6.40 13.26 -5.67
N ARG A 300 -6.04 13.44 -6.95
CA ARG A 300 -6.62 14.51 -7.80
C ARG A 300 -8.11 14.31 -8.03
N ASN A 301 -8.54 13.09 -8.34
CA ASN A 301 -9.94 12.74 -8.54
C ASN A 301 -10.76 12.98 -7.27
N ASN A 302 -10.27 12.53 -6.12
CA ASN A 302 -10.93 12.71 -4.83
C ASN A 302 -11.01 14.20 -4.43
N SER A 303 -9.91 14.96 -4.60
CA SER A 303 -9.85 16.38 -4.26
C SER A 303 -10.85 17.22 -5.07
N ALA A 304 -11.13 16.84 -6.33
CA ALA A 304 -12.08 17.54 -7.19
C ALA A 304 -13.53 17.56 -6.62
N GLY A 305 -13.90 16.56 -5.81
CA GLY A 305 -15.22 16.50 -5.16
C GLY A 305 -15.36 17.41 -3.92
N PHE A 306 -14.27 17.96 -3.38
CA PHE A 306 -14.30 18.73 -2.14
C PHE A 306 -13.83 20.17 -2.36
N PRO A 307 -14.76 21.11 -2.60
CA PRO A 307 -14.42 22.51 -2.88
C PRO A 307 -13.56 23.14 -1.79
N GLY A 308 -12.51 23.86 -2.22
CA GLY A 308 -11.58 24.53 -1.33
C GLY A 308 -10.47 23.63 -0.76
N SER A 309 -10.51 22.31 -1.01
CA SER A 309 -9.42 21.41 -0.64
C SER A 309 -8.09 21.79 -1.31
N ARG A 310 -6.99 21.23 -0.81
CA ARG A 310 -5.67 21.33 -1.43
C ARG A 310 -5.02 19.96 -1.53
N LEU A 311 -4.27 19.76 -2.61
CA LEU A 311 -3.42 18.61 -2.82
C LEU A 311 -1.97 19.03 -2.59
N LEU A 312 -1.31 18.37 -1.65
CA LEU A 312 0.12 18.40 -1.44
C LEU A 312 0.75 17.18 -2.12
N VAL A 313 1.77 17.39 -2.96
CA VAL A 313 2.50 16.29 -3.57
C VAL A 313 3.86 16.12 -2.90
N GLN A 314 4.15 14.94 -2.37
CA GLN A 314 5.48 14.60 -1.90
C GLN A 314 6.27 13.92 -3.03
N ASN A 315 7.43 14.48 -3.39
CA ASN A 315 8.34 13.90 -4.36
C ASN A 315 9.10 12.72 -3.74
N SER A 316 8.38 11.62 -3.56
CA SER A 316 8.89 10.34 -3.07
C SER A 316 8.17 9.19 -3.75
N PHE A 317 8.69 7.99 -3.50
CA PHE A 317 8.15 6.74 -4.01
C PHE A 317 7.61 5.89 -2.86
N GLY A 318 6.58 5.09 -3.15
CA GLY A 318 6.00 4.14 -2.20
C GLY A 318 4.68 4.62 -1.62
N HIS A 319 4.14 3.83 -0.68
CA HIS A 319 2.77 3.99 -0.24
C HIS A 319 2.63 5.02 0.89
N THR A 320 1.81 6.06 0.67
CA THR A 320 1.57 7.20 1.59
C THR A 320 2.83 8.00 1.92
N THR A 321 2.68 9.14 2.60
CA THR A 321 3.84 9.90 3.10
C THR A 321 4.72 9.11 4.07
N LEU A 322 4.24 8.01 4.64
CA LEU A 322 5.03 7.17 5.55
C LEU A 322 6.19 6.44 4.84
N ALA A 323 6.13 6.27 3.51
CA ALA A 323 7.17 5.59 2.74
C ALA A 323 8.50 6.38 2.64
N ALA A 324 8.46 7.68 2.89
CA ALA A 324 9.66 8.51 2.91
C ALA A 324 9.46 9.73 3.82
N PRO A 325 10.41 10.05 4.71
CA PRO A 325 10.33 11.25 5.54
C PRO A 325 10.40 12.50 4.66
N SER A 326 9.71 13.57 5.08
CA SER A 326 9.83 14.91 4.51
C SER A 326 9.52 15.96 5.58
N GLU A 327 10.50 16.79 5.95
CA GLU A 327 10.24 17.91 6.88
C GLU A 327 9.26 18.92 6.27
N CYS A 328 9.33 19.14 4.95
CA CYS A 328 8.40 19.99 4.23
C CYS A 328 6.95 19.50 4.38
N THR A 329 6.69 18.23 4.09
CA THR A 329 5.35 17.63 4.21
C THR A 329 4.85 17.67 5.66
N ARG A 330 5.71 17.30 6.61
CA ARG A 330 5.41 17.36 8.04
C ARG A 330 5.08 18.77 8.52
N GLY A 331 5.78 19.78 7.98
CA GLY A 331 5.51 21.19 8.24
C GLY A 331 4.10 21.61 7.84
N HIS A 332 3.67 21.23 6.63
CA HIS A 332 2.30 21.51 6.16
C HIS A 332 1.23 20.77 6.95
N ILE A 333 1.44 19.48 7.25
CA ILE A 333 0.51 18.70 8.08
C ILE A 333 0.37 19.32 9.46
N ARG A 334 1.49 19.71 10.09
CA ARG A 334 1.51 20.36 11.41
C ARG A 334 0.76 21.68 11.39
N ALA A 335 1.03 22.54 10.41
CA ALA A 335 0.31 23.81 10.26
C ALA A 335 -1.19 23.56 10.10
N TYR A 336 -1.58 22.65 9.20
CA TYR A 336 -2.98 22.30 8.97
C TYR A 336 -3.69 21.86 10.25
N PHE A 337 -3.13 20.93 11.02
CA PHE A 337 -3.77 20.49 12.27
C PHE A 337 -3.79 21.57 13.36
N GLN A 338 -2.76 22.41 13.46
CA GLN A 338 -2.65 23.44 14.51
C GLN A 338 -3.55 24.65 14.26
N ASN A 339 -3.54 25.20 13.05
CA ASN A 339 -4.22 26.46 12.74
C ASN A 339 -5.14 26.38 11.51
N GLY A 340 -5.14 25.27 10.77
CA GLY A 340 -5.99 25.08 9.59
C GLY A 340 -5.40 25.62 8.30
N THR A 341 -4.15 26.09 8.31
CA THR A 341 -3.47 26.55 7.10
C THR A 341 -3.26 25.39 6.14
N LEU A 342 -3.73 25.57 4.91
CA LEU A 342 -3.47 24.67 3.80
C LEU A 342 -2.26 25.17 2.99
N PRO A 343 -1.55 24.28 2.29
CA PRO A 343 -0.51 24.69 1.34
C PRO A 343 -1.09 25.54 0.20
N GLU A 344 -0.22 26.32 -0.43
CA GLU A 344 -0.57 27.02 -1.68
C GLU A 344 -0.90 26.01 -2.80
N PRO A 345 -1.71 26.40 -3.80
CA PRO A 345 -1.93 25.56 -4.98
C PRO A 345 -0.62 25.05 -5.58
N ASP A 346 -0.61 23.80 -6.03
CA ASP A 346 0.53 23.13 -6.68
C ASP A 346 1.80 23.00 -5.81
N THR A 347 1.67 23.13 -4.49
CA THR A 347 2.79 22.90 -3.56
C THR A 347 3.31 21.46 -3.70
N LYS A 348 4.64 21.35 -3.85
CA LYS A 348 5.37 20.09 -3.84
C LYS A 348 6.42 20.12 -2.73
N CYS A 349 6.60 18.99 -2.06
CA CYS A 349 7.62 18.79 -1.04
C CYS A 349 8.58 17.69 -1.47
N GLU A 350 9.88 17.93 -1.34
CA GLU A 350 10.88 16.89 -1.54
C GLU A 350 10.92 15.92 -0.34
N GLY A 351 11.17 14.63 -0.59
CA GLY A 351 11.48 13.67 0.46
C GLY A 351 12.90 13.89 1.00
N ASP A 352 13.14 13.71 2.29
CA ASP A 352 14.43 14.03 2.94
C ASP A 352 15.59 13.11 2.49
N SER A 353 15.30 12.01 1.78
CA SER A 353 16.28 11.02 1.30
C SER A 353 15.73 10.16 0.16
N HIS A 354 16.63 9.44 -0.52
CA HIS A 354 16.30 8.49 -1.59
C HIS A 354 16.78 7.07 -1.23
N PRO A 355 16.20 6.03 -1.87
CA PRO A 355 16.74 4.68 -1.72
C PRO A 355 18.24 4.62 -2.05
N PHE A 356 19.01 3.85 -1.27
CA PHE A 356 20.47 3.67 -1.40
C PHE A 356 21.38 4.89 -1.12
N GLY A 357 20.88 6.02 -0.60
CA GLY A 357 21.77 7.11 -0.16
C GLY A 357 21.10 8.40 0.31
N PRO A 358 21.87 9.34 0.87
CA PRO A 358 21.42 10.71 1.03
C PRO A 358 21.35 11.43 -0.33
N PHE A 359 20.49 12.46 -0.44
CA PHE A 359 20.17 13.23 -1.67
C PHE A 359 21.30 13.28 -2.71
N ALA A 360 21.00 12.78 -3.91
CA ALA A 360 21.70 13.20 -5.12
C ALA A 360 20.74 14.13 -5.88
N GLU A 361 21.24 15.25 -6.41
CA GLU A 361 20.53 16.18 -7.30
C GLU A 361 20.17 15.55 -8.68
N ALA A 362 20.03 14.22 -8.74
CA ALA A 362 19.68 13.52 -9.96
C ALA A 362 18.15 13.50 -10.10
N GLU A 363 17.63 14.26 -11.06
CA GLU A 363 16.29 14.04 -11.57
C GLU A 363 16.16 12.57 -11.98
N VAL A 364 15.32 11.81 -11.28
CA VAL A 364 14.96 10.45 -11.68
C VAL A 364 14.25 10.56 -13.03
N GLN A 365 14.94 10.24 -14.12
CA GLN A 365 14.33 10.22 -15.45
C GLN A 365 13.33 9.08 -15.51
N PHE A 366 12.05 9.42 -15.65
CA PHE A 366 11.01 8.44 -15.92
C PHE A 366 11.22 7.88 -17.32
N TYR A 367 11.68 6.63 -17.42
CA TYR A 367 11.57 5.89 -18.67
C TYR A 367 10.09 5.65 -18.97
N GLN A 368 9.58 6.25 -20.05
CA GLN A 368 8.38 5.75 -20.69
C GLN A 368 8.77 4.50 -21.50
N PRO A 369 8.27 3.30 -21.16
CA PRO A 369 8.60 2.13 -21.95
C PRO A 369 7.94 2.25 -23.32
N SER A 370 8.75 2.46 -24.36
CA SER A 370 8.36 2.24 -25.76
C SER A 370 8.42 0.74 -26.13
N LEU A 371 8.34 -0.15 -25.13
CA LEU A 371 8.62 -1.58 -25.25
C LEU A 371 7.43 -2.43 -24.76
N PHE A 372 6.24 -2.07 -25.22
CA PHE A 372 5.12 -2.99 -25.41
C PHE A 372 4.38 -2.54 -26.67
N MET A 373 4.91 -2.96 -27.82
CA MET A 373 4.23 -2.91 -29.12
C MET A 373 4.29 -4.29 -29.74
#